data_AF-A0A356KM25-F1
#
_entry.id   AF-A0A356KM25-F1
#
_cell.length_a   1.000
_cell.length_b   1.000
_cell.length_c   1.000
_cell.angle_alpha   90.00
_cell.angle_beta   90.00
_cell.angle_gamma   90.00
#
_symmetry.space_group_name_H-M   'P 1'
#
loop_
_entity.id
_entity.type
_entity.pdbx_description
1 polymer ?
#
loop_
_entity_poly.entity_id
_entity_poly.type
_entity_poly.pdbx_seq_one_letter_code
_entity_poly.pdbx_strand_id
1 'polypeptide(L)' 'MKQVLLQELGQGRVTYCPVGRWLTVGRSSQRSEVVVKDRHVSRAHCRVRGLPDGSLEVIDQSQFGT' A
#
# COMPACT_ATOMS: atom_id res chain seq x y z
N MET A 1 -18.69 -7.37 -3.35
CA MET A 1 -17.54 -7.03 -2.48
C MET A 1 -17.23 -5.56 -2.66
N LYS A 2 -17.12 -4.77 -1.59
CA LYS A 2 -16.66 -3.37 -1.67
C LYS A 2 -15.13 -3.35 -1.73
N GLN A 3 -14.56 -2.46 -2.54
CA GLN A 3 -13.11 -2.36 -2.78
C GLN A 3 -12.72 -0.88 -2.87
N VAL A 4 -11.51 -0.56 -2.42
CA VAL A 4 -10.88 0.75 -2.63
C VAL A 4 -9.69 0.58 -3.58
N LEU A 5 -9.46 1.56 -4.46
CA LEU A 5 -8.39 1.50 -5.46
C LEU A 5 -7.15 2.25 -4.96
N LEU A 6 -5.99 1.60 -5.04
CA LEU A 6 -4.68 2.24 -4.86
C LEU A 6 -4.06 2.43 -6.23
N GLN A 7 -3.83 3.68 -6.65
CA GLN A 7 -3.24 4.00 -7.94
C GLN A 7 -1.81 4.51 -7.78
N GLU A 8 -0.86 3.88 -8.47
CA GLU A 8 0.48 4.42 -8.68
C GLU A 8 0.41 5.51 -9.77
N LEU A 9 0.86 6.72 -9.44
CA LEU A 9 0.74 7.87 -10.35
C LEU A 9 1.76 7.85 -11.50
N GLY A 10 2.90 7.17 -11.35
CA GLY A 10 3.95 7.12 -12.37
C GLY A 10 3.61 6.20 -13.54
N GLN A 11 3.20 4.97 -13.24
CA GLN A 11 2.84 3.97 -14.26
C GLN A 11 1.33 3.80 -14.48
N GLY A 12 0.49 4.49 -13.69
CA GLY A 12 -0.97 4.34 -13.75
C GLY A 12 -1.47 2.98 -13.23
N ARG A 13 -0.61 2.20 -12.56
CA ARG A 13 -0.96 0.86 -12.08
C ARG A 13 -1.96 0.98 -10.92
N VAL A 14 -3.08 0.28 -11.03
CA VAL A 14 -4.10 0.21 -9.98
C VAL A 14 -4.04 -1.14 -9.26
N THR A 15 -4.07 -1.12 -7.93
CA THR A 15 -4.18 -2.31 -7.08
C THR A 15 -5.44 -2.24 -6.23
N TYR A 16 -6.21 -3.32 -6.23
CA TYR A 16 -7.39 -3.44 -5.37
C TYR A 16 -6.96 -3.62 -3.91
N CYS A 17 -7.45 -2.74 -3.04
CA CYS A 17 -7.32 -2.87 -1.60
C CYS A 17 -8.58 -3.54 -1.03
N PRO A 18 -8.51 -4.81 -0.60
CA PRO A 18 -9.65 -5.51 -0.04
C PRO A 18 -10.08 -4.91 1.31
N VAL A 19 -11.39 -4.84 1.54
CA VAL A 19 -11.94 -4.41 2.84
C VAL A 19 -11.56 -5.42 3.93
N GLY A 20 -11.06 -4.93 5.06
CA GLY A 20 -10.74 -5.73 6.23
C GLY A 20 -9.43 -6.54 6.17
N ARG A 21 -8.75 -6.58 5.02
CA ARG A 21 -7.44 -7.25 4.85
C ARG A 21 -6.34 -6.22 4.61
N TRP A 22 -5.27 -6.33 5.39
CA TRP A 22 -4.07 -5.53 5.20
C TRP A 22 -3.28 -5.98 3.97
N LEU A 23 -2.80 -5.00 3.22
CA LEU A 23 -1.74 -5.13 2.23
C LEU A 23 -0.49 -4.39 2.70
N THR A 24 0.68 -4.92 2.39
CA THR A 24 1.96 -4.25 2.63
C THR A 24 2.41 -3.53 1.37
N VAL A 25 2.77 -2.26 1.50
CA VAL A 25 3.30 -1.42 0.43
C VAL A 25 4.78 -1.13 0.71
N GLY A 26 5.63 -1.27 -0.30
CA GLY A 26 7.06 -1.03 -0.15
C GLY A 26 7.84 -1.36 -1.42
N ARG A 27 9.17 -1.15 -1.40
CA ARG A 27 10.00 -1.41 -2.58
C ARG A 27 10.44 -2.85 -2.77
N SER A 28 10.28 -3.71 -1.77
CA SER A 28 10.75 -5.09 -1.82
C SER A 28 9.65 -6.04 -2.30
N SER A 29 9.83 -6.68 -3.45
CA SER A 29 8.91 -7.73 -3.94
C SER A 29 8.84 -8.95 -3.03
N GLN A 30 9.82 -9.14 -2.14
CA GLN A 30 9.81 -10.23 -1.15
C GLN A 30 9.00 -9.89 0.11
N ARG A 31 8.68 -8.61 0.34
CA ARG A 31 8.03 -8.15 1.58
C ARG A 31 6.76 -7.34 1.34
N SER A 32 6.41 -7.04 0.09
CA SER A 32 5.31 -6.15 -0.23
C SER A 32 4.44 -6.74 -1.33
N GLU A 33 3.12 -6.71 -1.11
CA GLU A 33 2.13 -7.06 -2.12
C GLU A 33 1.96 -5.93 -3.15
N VAL A 34 2.07 -4.67 -2.70
CA VAL A 34 2.12 -3.50 -3.58
C VAL A 34 3.56 -3.02 -3.67
N VAL A 35 4.19 -3.27 -4.82
CA VAL A 35 5.60 -2.97 -5.03
C VAL A 35 5.77 -1.63 -5.73
N VAL A 36 6.45 -0.69 -5.07
CA VAL A 36 6.84 0.61 -5.64
C VAL A 36 8.36 0.62 -5.81
N LYS A 37 8.84 0.56 -7.06
CA LYS A 37 10.28 0.45 -7.38
C LYS A 37 11.00 1.80 -7.27
N ASP A 38 11.05 2.37 -6.07
CA ASP A 38 11.72 3.64 -5.77
C ASP A 38 12.74 3.47 -4.63
N ARG A 39 13.92 4.11 -4.76
CA ARG A 39 14.98 4.07 -3.74
C ARG A 39 14.61 4.83 -2.46
N HIS A 40 13.69 5.78 -2.52
CA HIS A 40 13.21 6.57 -1.38
C HIS A 40 12.09 5.86 -0.60
N VAL A 41 11.54 4.76 -1.14
CA VAL A 41 10.53 3.95 -0.46
C VAL A 41 11.20 2.86 0.38
N SER A 42 10.75 2.67 1.62
CA SER A 42 11.24 1.60 2.51
C SER A 42 10.89 0.21 1.95
N ARG A 43 11.67 -0.81 2.34
CA ARG A 43 11.43 -2.20 1.90
C ARG A 43 10.03 -2.71 2.28
N ALA A 44 9.57 -2.33 3.47
CA ALA A 44 8.17 -2.33 3.89
C ALA A 44 7.92 -0.92 4.44
N HIS A 45 7.08 -0.16 3.75
CA HIS A 45 6.93 1.27 3.98
C HIS A 45 5.66 1.58 4.78
N CYS A 46 4.52 1.05 4.35
CA CYS A 46 3.29 1.15 5.10
C CYS A 46 2.42 -0.10 4.94
N ARG A 47 1.41 -0.21 5.79
CA ARG A 47 0.30 -1.14 5.61
C ARG A 47 -0.96 -0.36 5.33
N VAL A 48 -1.79 -0.90 4.45
CA VAL A 48 -3.06 -0.30 4.04
C VAL A 48 -4.18 -1.32 4.06
N ARG A 49 -5.38 -0.92 4.47
CA ARG A 49 -6.60 -1.73 4.31
C ARG A 49 -7.80 -0.85 3.95
N GLY A 50 -8.70 -1.39 3.14
CA GLY A 50 -10.00 -0.75 2.91
C GLY A 50 -10.90 -0.93 4.13
N LEU A 51 -11.73 0.09 4.41
CA LEU A 51 -12.77 0.06 5.42
C LEU A 51 -14.17 -0.07 4.77
N PRO A 52 -15.20 -0.55 5.50
CA PRO A 52 -16.54 -0.80 4.94
C PRO A 52 -17.27 0.45 4.39
N ASP A 53 -16.85 1.63 4.85
CA ASP A 53 -17.35 2.95 4.44
C ASP A 53 -16.68 3.47 3.16
N GLY A 54 -15.70 2.74 2.61
CA GLY A 54 -14.96 3.14 1.41
C GLY A 54 -13.72 3.98 1.71
N SER A 55 -13.40 4.24 2.98
CA SER A 55 -12.15 4.88 3.37
C SER A 55 -10.97 3.89 3.40
N LEU A 56 -9.77 4.43 3.52
CA LEU A 56 -8.53 3.67 3.68
C LEU A 56 -7.93 3.96 5.05
N GLU A 57 -7.52 2.90 5.75
CA GLU A 57 -6.65 3.01 6.89
C GLU A 57 -5.21 2.77 6.46
N VAL A 58 -4.30 3.64 6.89
CA VAL A 58 -2.87 3.59 6.54
C VAL A 58 -2.04 3.64 7.82
N ILE A 59 -1.11 2.69 7.97
CA ILE A 59 -0.17 2.63 9.10
C ILE A 59 1.25 2.73 8.53
N ASP A 60 1.99 3.76 8.92
CA ASP A 60 3.41 3.88 8.60
C ASP A 60 4.24 2.80 9.32
N GLN A 61 5.18 2.22 8.60
CA GLN A 61 6.14 1.22 9.10
C GLN A 61 7.59 1.63 8.83
N SER A 62 7.80 2.84 8.30
CA SER A 62 9.12 3.34 7.96
C SER A 62 9.98 3.47 9.23
N GLN A 63 11.22 2.98 9.17
CA GLN A 63 12.18 3.07 10.28
C GLN A 63 12.94 4.41 10.31
N PHE A 64 12.88 5.14 9.21
CA PHE A 64 13.44 6.47 9.05
C PHE A 64 12.25 7.38 8.78
N GLY A 65 11.68 7.91 9.85
CA GLY A 65 10.54 8.83 9.78
C GLY A 65 10.89 10.04 8.93
N THR A 66 9.91 10.50 8.15
CA THR A 66 9.87 11.83 7.54
C THR A 66 10.01 12.93 8.56
#